data_AF-A0A914VT08-F1
#
_entry.id   AF-A0A914VT08-F1
#
_cell.length_a   1.000
_cell.length_b   1.000
_cell.length_c   1.000
_cell.angle_alpha   90.00
_cell.angle_beta   90.00
_cell.angle_gamma   90.00
#
_symmetry.space_group_name_H-M   'P 1'
#
loop_
_entity.id
_entity.type
_entity.pdbx_description
1 polymer ?
#
loop_
_entity_poly.entity_id
_entity_poly.type
_entity_poly.pdbx_seq_one_letter_code
_entity_poly.pdbx_strand_id
1 'polypeptide(L)'
;MSPLTLNYGLLAVILLLINGGQAKGPAYDSGVASCPGGGRVVHLVNNCPDSRWFKFDGRTTPQFARPSCPYSNIDCVLTPGTDPMGIVDCYNKIRQNFNNLDAGVVYCVSGKCNCNPDYQVASGRDMKINFPSGQDWTSGTGWLADGCNQLGGGCTVGNSAARNSLFEFTYTNGQVWYDMSAVDAWTTISPVGLRVCGSHSNQPNNPFWCAAVGCDFNVHTQCPDGSGGFSAGPGPDGGTANNIPTGTVFNANNVGGQEWVWQGPADFAQHFGSDQGSHANRRFQCDATGCRRTDESSVNTCLSGCDYCTTVLGKAPDSNECIKYCCPDIWVRYSGYPYQYDSAGCRALGVQQGTDFTATLNAYCKHVYTYAYEDRTSTFQCDDTVTMQIMACPDTADFPTSG
;
A
#
# COMPACT_ATOMS: atom_id res chain seq x y z
N MET A 1 19.27 74.74 18.07
CA MET A 1 19.99 73.87 17.11
C MET A 1 19.34 72.50 17.19
N SER A 2 18.82 72.02 16.04
CA SER A 2 18.17 70.73 15.77
C SER A 2 16.85 70.39 16.53
N PRO A 3 15.76 70.03 15.81
CA PRO A 3 14.47 69.68 16.39
C PRO A 3 14.35 68.17 16.66
N LEU A 4 13.63 67.81 17.72
CA LEU A 4 13.02 66.47 17.85
C LEU A 4 11.54 66.60 17.49
N THR A 5 11.17 65.87 16.45
CA THR A 5 9.89 65.88 15.77
C THR A 5 8.79 65.18 16.57
N LEU A 6 7.59 65.75 16.42
CA LEU A 6 6.27 65.24 16.79
C LEU A 6 6.07 63.75 16.48
N ASN A 7 5.35 63.06 17.36
CA ASN A 7 4.44 62.00 16.96
C ASN A 7 3.12 62.13 17.74
N TYR A 8 2.14 62.78 17.11
CA TYR A 8 0.74 62.71 17.50
C TYR A 8 -0.02 62.04 16.36
N GLY A 9 -0.71 60.95 16.70
CA GLY A 9 -2.10 60.79 16.30
C GLY A 9 -2.40 59.81 15.16
N LEU A 10 -3.28 58.87 15.54
CA LEU A 10 -4.57 58.62 14.89
C LEU A 10 -4.73 57.27 14.18
N LEU A 11 -5.64 56.49 14.77
CA LEU A 11 -6.51 55.47 14.19
C LEU A 11 -6.49 55.34 12.66
N ALA A 12 -6.13 54.15 12.20
CA ALA A 12 -6.81 53.48 11.10
C ALA A 12 -6.90 51.99 11.44
N VAL A 13 -8.04 51.61 12.03
CA VAL A 13 -8.52 50.22 12.00
C VAL A 13 -8.86 49.94 10.54
N ILE A 14 -7.97 49.25 9.84
CA ILE A 14 -8.27 48.61 8.56
C ILE A 14 -8.21 47.11 8.80
N LEU A 15 -9.39 46.51 8.88
CA LEU A 15 -9.62 45.11 8.54
C LEU A 15 -9.04 44.87 7.14
N LEU A 16 -7.94 44.12 7.06
CA LEU A 16 -7.51 43.45 5.83
C LEU A 16 -7.37 41.96 6.17
N LEU A 17 -8.51 41.28 6.05
CA LEU A 17 -8.59 39.91 5.59
C LEU A 17 -7.80 39.79 4.29
N ILE A 18 -6.54 39.35 4.36
CA ILE A 18 -5.85 38.73 3.22
C ILE A 18 -5.11 37.51 3.77
N ASN A 19 -5.72 36.34 3.50
CA ASN A 19 -5.16 35.01 3.43
C ASN A 19 -3.70 34.87 3.90
N GLY A 20 -3.53 34.37 5.13
CA GLY A 20 -2.32 33.67 5.54
C GLY A 20 -2.18 32.38 4.73
N GLY A 21 -1.76 32.52 3.47
CA GLY A 21 -1.20 31.43 2.71
C GLY A 21 0.10 31.04 3.38
N GLN A 22 0.04 30.05 4.28
CA GLN A 22 1.20 29.24 4.54
C GLN A 22 1.67 28.73 3.18
N ALA A 23 2.92 29.02 2.84
CA ALA A 23 3.57 28.46 1.67
C ALA A 23 3.58 26.93 1.84
N LYS A 24 2.52 26.29 1.36
CA LYS A 24 2.52 24.87 1.00
C LYS A 24 3.75 24.67 0.11
N GLY A 25 4.50 23.58 0.31
CA GLY A 25 5.49 23.14 -0.69
C GLY A 25 4.84 23.11 -2.07
N PRO A 26 5.59 23.17 -3.19
CA PRO A 26 5.01 23.34 -4.51
C PRO A 26 3.92 22.30 -4.73
N ALA A 27 2.67 22.74 -4.55
CA ALA A 27 1.50 22.03 -4.98
C ALA A 27 1.64 22.04 -6.49
N TYR A 28 2.10 20.91 -7.01
CA TYR A 28 2.14 20.70 -8.44
C TYR A 28 0.68 20.76 -8.90
N ASP A 29 0.27 21.89 -9.49
CA ASP A 29 -1.12 22.05 -9.95
C ASP A 29 -1.49 20.87 -10.87
N SER A 30 -2.63 20.26 -10.51
CA SER A 30 -3.56 19.51 -11.36
C SER A 30 -3.16 19.37 -12.83
N GLY A 31 -2.93 18.14 -13.27
CA GLY A 31 -3.05 17.71 -14.68
C GLY A 31 -2.15 18.35 -15.74
N VAL A 32 -1.37 19.40 -15.45
CA VAL A 32 -0.47 20.06 -16.43
C VAL A 32 0.68 20.89 -15.83
N ALA A 33 0.78 21.14 -14.51
CA ALA A 33 1.90 21.93 -13.99
C ALA A 33 3.15 21.09 -13.70
N SER A 34 4.12 21.22 -14.62
CA SER A 34 5.57 21.01 -14.46
C SER A 34 6.00 20.04 -13.35
N CYS A 35 5.48 18.83 -13.43
CA CYS A 35 6.09 17.69 -12.80
C CYS A 35 7.46 17.48 -13.50
N PRO A 36 8.59 17.40 -12.78
CA PRO A 36 9.91 17.42 -13.41
C PRO A 36 10.06 16.23 -14.37
N GLY A 37 10.10 16.51 -15.68
CA GLY A 37 10.53 15.54 -16.68
C GLY A 37 12.05 15.35 -16.60
N GLY A 38 12.56 14.23 -17.11
CA GLY A 38 14.01 14.03 -17.18
C GLY A 38 14.53 12.60 -17.03
N GLY A 39 13.68 11.58 -16.97
CA GLY A 39 14.09 10.18 -17.00
C GLY A 39 13.62 9.38 -15.78
N ARG A 40 14.21 8.18 -15.59
CA ARG A 40 13.91 7.25 -14.49
C ARG A 40 14.30 7.85 -13.14
N VAL A 41 13.33 8.44 -12.45
CA VAL A 41 13.47 9.03 -11.12
C VAL A 41 12.24 8.70 -10.29
N VAL A 42 12.42 8.36 -9.01
CA VAL A 42 11.32 8.32 -8.03
C VAL A 42 11.41 9.55 -7.13
N HIS A 43 10.34 10.33 -7.06
CA HIS A 43 10.16 11.41 -6.10
C HIS A 43 9.30 10.93 -4.93
N LEU A 44 9.79 11.17 -3.72
CA LEU A 44 9.05 11.01 -2.47
C LEU A 44 8.63 12.41 -2.02
N VAL A 45 7.33 12.69 -2.03
CA VAL A 45 6.79 14.03 -1.84
C VAL A 45 5.93 14.05 -0.59
N ASN A 46 6.29 14.89 0.39
CA ASN A 46 5.51 15.05 1.60
C ASN A 46 4.78 16.40 1.61
N ASN A 47 3.47 16.37 1.38
CA ASN A 47 2.60 17.54 1.48
C ASN A 47 1.90 17.63 2.84
N CYS A 48 2.13 16.68 3.74
CA CYS A 48 1.57 16.71 5.08
C CYS A 48 2.19 17.86 5.90
N PRO A 49 1.45 18.39 6.90
CA PRO A 49 1.98 19.42 7.80
C PRO A 49 3.15 18.91 8.65
N ASP A 50 3.20 17.61 8.92
CA ASP A 50 4.26 16.94 9.65
C ASP A 50 5.19 16.14 8.73
N SER A 51 6.35 15.76 9.25
CA SER A 51 7.26 14.86 8.51
C SER A 51 6.63 13.50 8.30
N ARG A 52 6.99 12.84 7.20
CA ARG A 52 6.54 11.48 6.89
C ARG A 52 7.73 10.61 6.53
N TRP A 53 7.65 9.36 6.94
CA TRP A 53 8.60 8.34 6.53
C TRP A 53 8.05 7.60 5.33
N PHE A 54 8.83 7.55 4.25
CA PHE A 54 8.61 6.68 3.11
C PHE A 54 9.52 5.48 3.29
N LYS A 55 8.92 4.32 3.48
CA LYS A 55 9.64 3.08 3.70
C LYS A 55 9.52 2.20 2.48
N PHE A 56 10.59 1.49 2.18
CA PHE A 56 10.61 0.53 1.09
C PHE A 56 11.07 -0.83 1.60
N ASP A 57 10.65 -1.89 0.95
CA ASP A 57 11.18 -3.22 1.22
C ASP A 57 12.63 -3.33 0.73
N GLY A 58 13.57 -3.52 1.66
CA GLY A 58 14.97 -3.72 1.35
C GLY A 58 15.28 -4.96 0.49
N ARG A 59 14.36 -5.91 0.33
CA ARG A 59 14.51 -7.07 -0.57
C ARG A 59 14.44 -6.68 -2.04
N THR A 60 13.53 -5.76 -2.36
CA THR A 60 13.21 -5.38 -3.74
C THR A 60 13.90 -4.07 -4.13
N THR A 61 14.21 -3.22 -3.15
CA THR A 61 14.89 -1.93 -3.39
C THR A 61 16.37 -2.11 -3.76
N PRO A 62 16.87 -1.64 -4.91
CA PRO A 62 18.28 -1.73 -5.28
C PRO A 62 19.21 -0.94 -4.36
N GLN A 63 20.48 -1.35 -4.25
CA GLN A 63 21.46 -0.70 -3.37
C GLN A 63 21.66 0.80 -3.67
N PHE A 64 21.60 1.22 -4.94
CA PHE A 64 21.74 2.64 -5.31
C PHE A 64 20.57 3.50 -4.78
N ALA A 65 19.42 2.88 -4.57
CA ALA A 65 18.20 3.49 -4.09
C ALA A 65 18.05 3.34 -2.57
N ARG A 66 19.15 3.16 -1.83
CA ARG A 66 19.14 3.07 -0.36
C ARG A 66 19.93 4.22 0.26
N PRO A 67 19.48 4.76 1.40
CA PRO A 67 20.25 5.76 2.13
C PRO A 67 21.56 5.15 2.65
N SER A 68 22.53 6.01 2.95
CA SER A 68 23.79 5.57 3.57
C SER A 68 23.51 4.89 4.91
N CYS A 69 23.97 3.64 5.07
CA CYS A 69 23.72 2.89 6.29
C CYS A 69 24.89 3.01 7.29
N PRO A 70 24.66 3.51 8.52
CA PRO A 70 25.69 3.62 9.55
C PRO A 70 26.22 2.26 10.04
N TYR A 71 25.53 1.16 9.73
CA TYR A 71 25.88 -0.21 10.16
C TYR A 71 26.65 -1.02 9.12
N SER A 72 27.04 -0.39 8.01
CA SER A 72 27.75 -1.03 6.88
C SER A 72 29.10 -1.65 7.23
N ASN A 73 29.66 -1.32 8.40
CA ASN A 73 30.88 -1.93 8.92
C ASN A 73 30.64 -3.22 9.74
N ILE A 74 29.41 -3.47 10.21
CA ILE A 74 29.08 -4.64 11.04
C ILE A 74 28.97 -5.88 10.17
N ASP A 75 29.72 -6.92 10.52
CA ASP A 75 29.65 -8.22 9.84
C ASP A 75 28.39 -8.99 10.20
N CYS A 76 27.81 -9.66 9.21
CA CYS A 76 26.63 -10.49 9.37
C CYS A 76 26.75 -11.84 8.68
N VAL A 77 25.95 -12.78 9.16
CA VAL A 77 25.90 -14.15 8.64
C VAL A 77 24.47 -14.48 8.26
N LEU A 78 24.30 -14.99 7.04
CA LEU A 78 23.04 -15.58 6.61
C LEU A 78 22.92 -16.98 7.21
N THR A 79 21.78 -17.28 7.84
CA THR A 79 21.51 -18.63 8.35
C THR A 79 20.38 -19.24 7.51
N PRO A 80 20.68 -20.15 6.56
CA PRO A 80 19.65 -20.78 5.75
C PRO A 80 18.53 -21.39 6.60
N GLY A 81 17.28 -21.13 6.22
CA GLY A 81 16.09 -21.65 6.89
C GLY A 81 15.58 -20.78 8.05
N THR A 82 16.46 -20.26 8.92
CA THR A 82 16.01 -19.51 10.12
C THR A 82 16.22 -18.01 10.03
N ASP A 83 17.25 -17.56 9.32
CA ASP A 83 17.52 -16.15 9.05
C ASP A 83 18.18 -16.00 7.66
N PRO A 84 17.45 -16.37 6.58
CA PRO A 84 18.02 -16.45 5.24
C PRO A 84 18.46 -15.08 4.69
N MET A 85 18.05 -14.00 5.33
CA MET A 85 18.41 -12.62 4.97
C MET A 85 19.32 -11.93 6.01
N GLY A 86 19.71 -12.64 7.08
CA GLY A 86 20.53 -12.08 8.15
C GLY A 86 19.87 -10.91 8.89
N ILE A 87 18.53 -10.83 8.89
CA ILE A 87 17.76 -9.77 9.55
C ILE A 87 17.96 -9.87 11.07
N VAL A 88 17.77 -11.07 11.63
CA VAL A 88 17.87 -11.31 13.07
C VAL A 88 19.31 -11.12 13.53
N ASP A 89 20.29 -11.62 12.79
CA ASP A 89 21.71 -11.44 13.11
C ASP A 89 22.11 -9.95 13.10
N CYS A 90 21.76 -9.22 12.04
CA CYS A 90 22.07 -7.79 11.96
C CYS A 90 21.38 -6.98 13.05
N TYR A 91 20.10 -7.24 13.29
CA TYR A 91 19.33 -6.55 14.32
C TYR A 91 19.98 -6.73 15.70
N ASN A 92 20.34 -7.97 16.05
CA ASN A 92 20.97 -8.27 17.33
C ASN A 92 22.35 -7.63 17.46
N LYS A 93 23.20 -7.72 16.43
CA LYS A 93 24.53 -7.11 16.45
C LYS A 93 24.47 -5.59 16.53
N ILE A 94 23.55 -4.95 15.83
CA ILE A 94 23.37 -3.50 15.92
C ILE A 94 22.95 -3.12 17.34
N ARG A 95 21.96 -3.81 17.92
CA ARG A 95 21.56 -3.56 19.31
C ARG A 95 22.72 -3.71 20.30
N GLN A 96 23.57 -4.70 20.11
CA GLN A 96 24.75 -4.92 20.95
C GLN A 96 25.80 -3.81 20.78
N ASN A 97 26.05 -3.35 19.55
CA ASN A 97 27.07 -2.34 19.25
C ASN A 97 26.59 -0.89 19.49
N PHE A 98 25.28 -0.65 19.54
CA PHE A 98 24.68 0.69 19.59
C PHE A 98 23.70 0.87 20.77
N ASN A 99 24.01 0.34 21.95
CA ASN A 99 23.23 0.59 23.18
C ASN A 99 21.72 0.29 23.08
N ASN A 100 21.35 -0.88 22.53
CA ASN A 100 19.95 -1.29 22.32
C ASN A 100 19.13 -0.39 21.37
N LEU A 101 19.80 0.31 20.45
CA LEU A 101 19.14 1.08 19.41
C LEU A 101 18.23 0.21 18.53
N ASP A 102 16.98 0.65 18.36
CA ASP A 102 16.10 0.07 17.35
C ASP A 102 16.44 0.66 15.98
N ALA A 103 17.19 -0.11 15.19
CA ALA A 103 17.61 0.26 13.86
C ALA A 103 16.51 0.11 12.79
N GLY A 104 15.30 -0.33 13.18
CA GLY A 104 14.28 -0.76 12.24
C GLY A 104 14.67 -2.05 11.53
N VAL A 105 14.14 -2.26 10.33
CA VAL A 105 14.54 -3.41 9.52
C VAL A 105 15.96 -3.21 9.02
N VAL A 106 16.74 -4.27 9.15
CA VAL A 106 18.12 -4.35 8.69
C VAL A 106 18.30 -5.71 8.06
N TYR A 107 19.22 -5.83 7.12
CA TYR A 107 19.46 -7.07 6.41
C TYR A 107 20.95 -7.22 6.13
N CYS A 108 21.34 -8.46 5.84
CA CYS A 108 22.71 -8.78 5.52
C CYS A 108 22.92 -8.80 4.00
N VAL A 109 23.77 -7.90 3.50
CA VAL A 109 24.16 -7.85 2.08
C VAL A 109 25.68 -7.98 2.00
N SER A 110 26.14 -8.97 1.23
CA SER A 110 27.56 -9.23 1.03
C SER A 110 28.35 -9.36 2.34
N GLY A 111 27.74 -9.99 3.35
CA GLY A 111 28.33 -10.19 4.67
C GLY A 111 28.36 -8.94 5.57
N LYS A 112 27.71 -7.84 5.17
CA LYS A 112 27.60 -6.60 5.96
C LYS A 112 26.16 -6.23 6.26
N CYS A 113 25.94 -5.69 7.46
CA CYS A 113 24.64 -5.17 7.84
C CYS A 113 24.32 -3.90 7.08
N ASN A 114 23.07 -3.81 6.65
CA ASN A 114 22.61 -2.72 5.82
C ASN A 114 21.17 -2.38 6.20
N CYS A 115 20.79 -1.13 5.98
CA CYS A 115 19.61 -0.50 6.55
C CYS A 115 18.44 -0.66 5.60
N ASN A 116 17.22 -0.78 6.13
CA ASN A 116 16.05 -0.65 5.29
C ASN A 116 16.06 0.73 4.58
N PRO A 117 15.61 0.81 3.32
CA PRO A 117 15.47 2.07 2.61
C PRO A 117 14.31 2.88 3.19
N ASP A 118 14.59 3.54 4.32
CA ASP A 118 13.67 4.38 5.05
C ASP A 118 14.07 5.85 4.86
N TYR A 119 13.12 6.67 4.41
CA TYR A 119 13.35 8.06 4.05
C TYR A 119 12.44 8.99 4.83
N GLN A 120 13.00 9.82 5.70
CA GLN A 120 12.25 10.90 6.31
C GLN A 120 12.19 12.09 5.37
N VAL A 121 10.99 12.46 4.95
CA VAL A 121 10.74 13.63 4.12
C VAL A 121 10.02 14.67 5.00
N ALA A 122 10.67 15.81 5.19
CA ALA A 122 10.11 16.89 6.01
C ALA A 122 8.86 17.51 5.34
N SER A 123 8.04 18.18 6.15
CA SER A 123 6.83 18.88 5.71
C SER A 123 7.09 19.81 4.52
N GLY A 124 6.31 19.65 3.45
CA GLY A 124 6.40 20.44 2.22
C GLY A 124 7.67 20.20 1.39
N ARG A 125 8.35 19.06 1.55
CA ARG A 125 9.60 18.74 0.85
C ARG A 125 9.45 17.56 -0.10
N ASP A 126 10.36 17.49 -1.07
CA ASP A 126 10.57 16.32 -1.91
C ASP A 126 11.98 15.72 -1.69
N MET A 127 12.06 14.41 -1.88
CA MET A 127 13.32 13.67 -1.99
C MET A 127 13.35 12.91 -3.32
N LYS A 128 14.51 12.86 -3.97
CA LYS A 128 14.68 12.21 -5.28
C LYS A 128 15.58 11.00 -5.19
N ILE A 129 15.16 9.92 -5.82
CA ILE A 129 15.95 8.72 -6.06
C ILE A 129 16.21 8.65 -7.56
N ASN A 130 17.44 8.95 -7.96
CA ASN A 130 17.85 8.92 -9.36
C ASN A 130 18.35 7.52 -9.74
N PHE A 131 17.91 7.01 -10.88
CA PHE A 131 18.44 5.76 -11.42
C PHE A 131 19.80 6.03 -12.06
N PRO A 132 20.87 5.34 -11.65
CA PRO A 132 22.12 5.39 -12.39
C PRO A 132 21.91 4.84 -13.81
N SER A 133 22.70 5.33 -14.77
CA SER A 133 22.65 4.84 -16.14
C SER A 133 22.86 3.32 -16.20
N GLY A 134 21.95 2.60 -16.87
CA GLY A 134 22.01 1.15 -17.03
C GLY A 134 21.71 0.31 -15.78
N GLN A 135 21.23 0.93 -14.69
CA GLN A 135 20.75 0.21 -13.51
C GLN A 135 19.23 0.06 -13.56
N ASP A 136 18.73 -1.11 -13.16
CA ASP A 136 17.31 -1.40 -13.07
C ASP A 136 16.84 -1.46 -11.62
N TRP A 137 15.64 -0.95 -11.39
CA TRP A 137 14.84 -1.23 -10.20
C TRP A 137 13.70 -2.13 -10.65
N THR A 138 13.92 -3.44 -10.70
CA THR A 138 12.94 -4.36 -11.28
C THR A 138 11.59 -4.27 -10.58
N SER A 139 11.56 -4.21 -9.24
CA SER A 139 10.33 -3.97 -8.49
C SER A 139 10.60 -3.25 -7.17
N GLY A 140 9.65 -2.44 -6.71
CA GLY A 140 9.67 -1.77 -5.42
C GLY A 140 8.31 -1.88 -4.76
N THR A 141 8.34 -2.18 -3.47
CA THR A 141 7.16 -2.16 -2.59
C THR A 141 7.50 -1.24 -1.44
N GLY A 142 6.60 -0.31 -1.10
CA GLY A 142 6.81 0.59 0.01
C GLY A 142 5.51 1.02 0.66
N TRP A 143 5.64 1.73 1.78
CA TRP A 143 4.53 2.21 2.59
C TRP A 143 4.92 3.51 3.29
N LEU A 144 3.92 4.20 3.84
CA LEU A 144 4.17 5.36 4.70
C LEU A 144 4.34 4.93 6.16
N ALA A 145 5.06 5.72 6.94
CA ALA A 145 5.18 5.56 8.39
C ALA A 145 5.25 6.91 9.11
N ASP A 146 4.92 6.88 10.41
CA ASP A 146 4.98 8.06 11.28
C ASP A 146 5.37 7.69 12.72
N GLY A 147 5.85 8.67 13.47
CA GLY A 147 6.31 8.51 14.85
C GLY A 147 7.55 7.62 14.97
N CYS A 148 8.37 7.54 13.92
CA CYS A 148 9.61 6.77 13.95
C CYS A 148 10.72 7.52 14.69
N ASN A 149 11.70 6.77 15.18
CA ASN A 149 12.95 7.34 15.67
C ASN A 149 13.78 7.92 14.50
N GLN A 150 14.92 8.54 14.82
CA GLN A 150 15.81 9.19 13.84
C GLN A 150 16.38 8.28 12.73
N LEU A 151 16.14 6.96 12.80
CA LEU A 151 16.61 5.95 11.86
C LEU A 151 15.48 5.25 11.11
N GLY A 152 14.24 5.68 11.30
CA GLY A 152 13.07 4.99 10.76
C GLY A 152 12.66 3.77 11.58
N GLY A 153 13.34 3.42 12.68
CA GLY A 153 12.93 2.36 13.60
C GLY A 153 11.80 2.80 14.54
N GLY A 154 11.16 1.84 15.22
CA GLY A 154 10.23 2.12 16.32
C GLY A 154 9.00 2.97 15.98
N CYS A 155 8.53 2.98 14.73
CA CYS A 155 7.39 3.79 14.32
C CYS A 155 6.11 3.43 15.07
N THR A 156 5.36 4.44 15.49
CA THR A 156 4.02 4.30 16.08
C THR A 156 3.00 3.75 15.09
N VAL A 157 3.15 4.11 13.82
CA VAL A 157 2.32 3.66 12.70
C VAL A 157 3.23 3.41 11.49
N GLY A 158 2.93 2.40 10.67
CA GLY A 158 3.80 2.08 9.53
C GLY A 158 5.08 1.33 9.90
N ASN A 159 5.07 0.61 11.03
CA ASN A 159 6.23 -0.21 11.41
C ASN A 159 6.46 -1.29 10.34
N SER A 160 7.72 -1.58 10.03
CA SER A 160 8.09 -2.53 8.98
C SER A 160 7.67 -3.98 9.28
N ALA A 161 7.36 -4.30 10.55
CA ALA A 161 6.80 -5.59 10.96
C ALA A 161 5.26 -5.59 11.03
N ALA A 162 4.61 -4.44 10.88
CA ALA A 162 3.15 -4.31 10.86
C ALA A 162 2.58 -4.56 9.45
N ARG A 163 1.26 -4.72 9.37
CA ARG A 163 0.52 -4.71 8.10
C ARG A 163 0.25 -3.28 7.69
N ASN A 164 0.54 -2.95 6.43
CA ASN A 164 0.49 -1.59 5.92
C ASN A 164 -0.23 -1.54 4.57
N SER A 165 -0.83 -0.39 4.26
CA SER A 165 -1.15 -0.07 2.87
C SER A 165 0.15 0.14 2.10
N LEU A 166 0.18 -0.39 0.88
CA LEU A 166 1.37 -0.46 0.04
C LEU A 166 1.19 0.43 -1.19
N PHE A 167 2.29 0.98 -1.65
CA PHE A 167 2.47 1.39 -3.03
C PHE A 167 3.48 0.45 -3.68
N GLU A 168 3.18 0.01 -4.89
CA GLU A 168 3.95 -1.03 -5.56
C GLU A 168 4.27 -0.58 -6.98
N PHE A 169 5.46 -0.95 -7.48
CA PHE A 169 5.83 -0.70 -8.85
C PHE A 169 6.83 -1.72 -9.37
N THR A 170 6.81 -1.96 -10.67
CA THR A 170 7.70 -2.87 -11.37
C THR A 170 8.13 -2.26 -12.70
N TYR A 171 9.44 -2.12 -12.90
CA TYR A 171 10.01 -1.73 -14.19
C TYR A 171 10.37 -2.97 -14.99
N THR A 172 9.73 -3.16 -16.14
CA THR A 172 9.99 -4.30 -17.04
C THR A 172 9.62 -3.96 -18.48
N ASN A 173 10.39 -4.47 -19.44
CA ASN A 173 10.11 -4.35 -20.88
C ASN A 173 9.87 -2.90 -21.38
N GLY A 174 10.63 -1.92 -20.87
CA GLY A 174 10.47 -0.51 -21.27
C GLY A 174 9.27 0.19 -20.63
N GLN A 175 8.66 -0.43 -19.62
CA GLN A 175 7.44 0.06 -18.97
C GLN A 175 7.57 0.02 -17.46
N VAL A 176 6.81 0.89 -16.81
CA VAL A 176 6.56 0.84 -15.37
C VAL A 176 5.11 0.44 -15.14
N TRP A 177 4.93 -0.61 -14.36
CA TRP A 177 3.64 -1.05 -13.82
C TRP A 177 3.58 -0.59 -12.38
N TYR A 178 2.45 -0.08 -11.93
CA TYR A 178 2.32 0.41 -10.56
C TYR A 178 0.88 0.34 -10.07
N ASP A 179 0.76 0.30 -8.76
CA ASP A 179 -0.52 0.22 -8.08
C ASP A 179 -0.40 0.67 -6.61
N MET A 180 -1.56 0.72 -5.96
CA MET A 180 -1.67 0.83 -4.52
C MET A 180 -2.44 -0.37 -4.01
N SER A 181 -2.03 -0.91 -2.87
CA SER A 181 -2.51 -2.19 -2.38
C SER A 181 -2.86 -2.14 -0.89
N ALA A 182 -3.97 -2.78 -0.57
CA ALA A 182 -4.57 -3.00 0.72
C ALA A 182 -4.89 -4.49 0.92
N VAL A 183 -4.27 -5.36 0.09
CA VAL A 183 -4.41 -6.83 0.16
C VAL A 183 -4.07 -7.33 1.56
N ASP A 184 -3.08 -6.72 2.19
CA ASP A 184 -2.69 -6.99 3.58
C ASP A 184 -3.57 -6.19 4.56
N ALA A 185 -3.48 -4.86 4.49
CA ALA A 185 -4.25 -3.96 5.33
C ALA A 185 -4.29 -2.55 4.75
N TRP A 186 -5.16 -1.70 5.30
CA TRP A 186 -5.04 -0.25 5.14
C TRP A 186 -4.59 0.41 6.43
N THR A 187 -3.57 1.25 6.39
CA THR A 187 -3.05 1.95 7.56
C THR A 187 -3.21 3.46 7.39
N THR A 188 -3.86 4.12 8.35
CA THR A 188 -4.09 5.56 8.28
C THR A 188 -2.95 6.32 8.92
N ILE A 189 -2.13 6.91 8.08
CA ILE A 189 -1.05 7.84 8.44
C ILE A 189 -1.31 9.21 7.81
N SER A 190 -1.74 9.16 6.55
CA SER A 190 -2.21 10.26 5.74
C SER A 190 -2.92 9.67 4.51
N PRO A 191 -3.67 10.48 3.76
CA PRO A 191 -3.93 10.17 2.36
C PRO A 191 -2.61 9.90 1.64
N VAL A 192 -2.64 9.00 0.65
CA VAL A 192 -1.47 8.59 -0.14
C VAL A 192 -1.86 8.57 -1.61
N GLY A 193 -0.91 8.94 -2.48
CA GLY A 193 -1.12 8.93 -3.92
C GLY A 193 0.15 8.59 -4.67
N LEU A 194 -0.01 8.03 -5.85
CA LEU A 194 1.04 7.69 -6.79
C LEU A 194 0.64 8.21 -8.17
N ARG A 195 1.57 8.91 -8.83
CA ARG A 195 1.40 9.34 -10.22
C ARG A 195 2.71 9.27 -10.99
N VAL A 196 2.61 9.32 -12.30
CA VAL A 196 3.76 9.38 -13.20
C VAL A 196 3.76 10.68 -14.00
N CYS A 197 4.96 11.13 -14.37
CA CYS A 197 5.19 12.44 -14.93
C CYS A 197 6.25 12.40 -16.04
N GLY A 198 6.05 13.16 -17.11
CA GLY A 198 7.01 13.29 -18.21
C GLY A 198 6.40 12.97 -19.56
N SER A 199 7.25 12.90 -20.59
CA SER A 199 6.83 12.54 -21.93
C SER A 199 6.60 11.03 -21.99
N HIS A 200 5.36 10.64 -22.25
CA HIS A 200 4.96 9.26 -22.52
C HIS A 200 4.21 9.20 -23.85
N SER A 201 4.16 8.00 -24.44
CA SER A 201 3.28 7.71 -25.55
C SER A 201 1.81 7.97 -25.15
N ASN A 202 1.01 8.45 -26.08
CA ASN A 202 -0.42 8.65 -25.85
C ASN A 202 -1.15 7.33 -26.10
N GLN A 203 -1.89 6.83 -25.11
CA GLN A 203 -2.76 5.67 -25.23
C GLN A 203 -4.21 6.08 -24.92
N PRO A 204 -4.90 6.75 -25.86
CA PRO A 204 -6.19 7.39 -25.60
C PRO A 204 -7.32 6.42 -25.23
N ASN A 205 -7.14 5.12 -25.49
CA ASN A 205 -8.14 4.08 -25.20
C ASN A 205 -7.83 3.29 -23.92
N ASN A 206 -6.73 3.59 -23.22
CA ASN A 206 -6.35 2.90 -21.99
C ASN A 206 -6.50 3.86 -20.79
N PRO A 207 -7.59 3.77 -20.01
CA PRO A 207 -7.82 4.68 -18.88
C PRO A 207 -6.81 4.48 -17.74
N PHE A 208 -6.05 3.38 -17.74
CA PHE A 208 -5.02 3.07 -16.76
C PHE A 208 -3.61 3.46 -17.23
N TRP A 209 -3.49 4.02 -18.43
CA TRP A 209 -2.21 4.44 -18.98
C TRP A 209 -1.76 5.77 -18.39
N CYS A 210 -0.64 5.74 -17.67
CA CYS A 210 -0.01 6.88 -16.99
C CYS A 210 -0.96 7.64 -16.06
N ALA A 211 -2.04 7.00 -15.59
CA ALA A 211 -3.03 7.63 -14.72
C ALA A 211 -2.57 7.66 -13.26
N ALA A 212 -3.06 8.63 -12.49
CA ALA A 212 -2.77 8.74 -11.08
C ALA A 212 -3.71 7.85 -10.25
N VAL A 213 -3.20 7.31 -9.15
CA VAL A 213 -3.97 6.50 -8.18
C VAL A 213 -3.74 7.02 -6.77
N GLY A 214 -4.80 7.15 -5.98
CA GLY A 214 -4.71 7.66 -4.62
C GLY A 214 -5.88 7.23 -3.77
N CYS A 215 -5.73 7.40 -2.46
CA CYS A 215 -6.70 6.96 -1.48
C CYS A 215 -6.61 7.82 -0.22
N ASP A 216 -7.75 8.30 0.26
CA ASP A 216 -7.89 9.11 1.47
C ASP A 216 -8.54 8.33 2.63
N PHE A 217 -8.60 7.00 2.52
CA PHE A 217 -9.27 6.15 3.49
C PHE A 217 -8.72 6.34 4.91
N ASN A 218 -9.63 6.64 5.83
CA ASN A 218 -9.38 6.89 7.24
C ASN A 218 -9.94 5.75 8.10
N VAL A 219 -9.05 4.88 8.58
CA VAL A 219 -9.33 3.73 9.44
C VAL A 219 -10.16 4.12 10.68
N HIS A 220 -9.93 5.30 11.26
CA HIS A 220 -10.63 5.73 12.47
C HIS A 220 -12.13 5.92 12.26
N THR A 221 -12.56 6.28 11.06
CA THR A 221 -13.96 6.60 10.78
C THR A 221 -14.61 5.66 9.78
N GLN A 222 -13.82 5.09 8.87
CA GLN A 222 -14.31 4.35 7.71
C GLN A 222 -14.00 2.86 7.78
N CYS A 223 -13.05 2.40 8.60
CA CYS A 223 -12.87 0.96 8.78
C CYS A 223 -14.11 0.37 9.46
N PRO A 224 -14.80 -0.59 8.83
CA PRO A 224 -15.92 -1.28 9.45
C PRO A 224 -15.50 -1.96 10.76
N ASP A 225 -16.38 -1.90 11.75
CA ASP A 225 -16.21 -2.55 13.05
C ASP A 225 -16.90 -3.93 13.10
N GLY A 226 -17.57 -4.31 12.00
CA GLY A 226 -18.38 -5.51 11.84
C GLY A 226 -19.74 -5.45 12.53
N SER A 227 -20.20 -4.27 12.97
CA SER A 227 -21.52 -4.08 13.61
C SER A 227 -22.65 -3.80 12.61
N GLY A 228 -22.32 -3.27 11.44
CA GLY A 228 -23.25 -3.10 10.33
C GLY A 228 -23.38 -4.40 9.55
N GLY A 229 -24.52 -5.08 9.66
CA GLY A 229 -24.83 -6.17 8.73
C GLY A 229 -25.04 -5.59 7.32
N PHE A 230 -24.28 -6.06 6.33
CA PHE A 230 -24.48 -5.71 4.93
C PHE A 230 -24.95 -6.91 4.11
N SER A 231 -25.75 -6.59 3.09
CA SER A 231 -26.26 -7.54 2.10
C SER A 231 -25.11 -8.13 1.28
N ALA A 232 -25.22 -9.42 0.94
CA ALA A 232 -24.30 -10.12 0.05
C ALA A 232 -23.90 -9.25 -1.16
N GLY A 233 -22.60 -9.13 -1.42
CA GLY A 233 -22.09 -8.44 -2.61
C GLY A 233 -22.72 -9.00 -3.89
N PRO A 234 -22.84 -8.20 -4.96
CA PRO A 234 -23.35 -8.70 -6.23
C PRO A 234 -22.42 -9.81 -6.71
N GLY A 235 -22.94 -11.04 -6.77
CA GLY A 235 -22.25 -12.13 -7.44
C GLY A 235 -22.04 -11.79 -8.92
N PRO A 236 -21.07 -12.43 -9.60
CA PRO A 236 -20.95 -12.32 -11.04
C PRO A 236 -22.31 -12.69 -11.67
N ASP A 237 -22.85 -11.76 -12.48
CA ASP A 237 -24.11 -11.89 -13.22
C ASP A 237 -25.41 -12.06 -12.41
N GLY A 238 -25.56 -11.37 -11.27
CA GLY A 238 -26.85 -11.31 -10.56
C GLY A 238 -27.31 -12.67 -10.00
N GLY A 239 -26.44 -13.68 -10.05
CA GLY A 239 -26.58 -14.88 -9.27
C GLY A 239 -26.29 -14.56 -7.81
N THR A 240 -27.18 -15.00 -6.92
CA THR A 240 -26.79 -15.26 -5.53
C THR A 240 -25.46 -16.01 -5.55
N ALA A 241 -24.51 -15.66 -4.68
CA ALA A 241 -23.19 -16.30 -4.54
C ALA A 241 -23.21 -17.84 -4.36
N ASN A 242 -24.39 -18.47 -4.43
CA ASN A 242 -24.73 -19.84 -4.09
C ASN A 242 -24.95 -20.78 -5.29
N ASN A 243 -24.79 -20.35 -6.55
CA ASN A 243 -25.00 -21.24 -7.71
C ASN A 243 -23.88 -21.08 -8.74
N ILE A 244 -22.90 -22.00 -8.75
CA ILE A 244 -22.00 -22.17 -9.90
C ILE A 244 -22.60 -23.31 -10.74
N PRO A 245 -23.22 -23.04 -11.91
CA PRO A 245 -23.78 -24.10 -12.75
C PRO A 245 -22.70 -25.12 -13.16
N THR A 246 -23.07 -26.40 -13.21
CA THR A 246 -22.26 -27.40 -13.91
C THR A 246 -22.12 -26.97 -15.37
N GLY A 247 -20.90 -26.95 -15.91
CA GLY A 247 -20.61 -26.44 -17.25
C GLY A 247 -19.99 -25.03 -17.28
N THR A 248 -19.89 -24.32 -16.14
CA THR A 248 -19.26 -23.00 -16.09
C THR A 248 -17.80 -23.09 -16.50
N VAL A 249 -17.44 -22.29 -17.50
CA VAL A 249 -16.08 -22.16 -18.01
C VAL A 249 -15.36 -21.07 -17.24
N PHE A 250 -14.29 -21.44 -16.54
CA PHE A 250 -13.37 -20.50 -15.92
C PHE A 250 -12.12 -20.39 -16.78
N ASN A 251 -11.70 -19.17 -17.07
CA ASN A 251 -10.46 -18.93 -17.80
C ASN A 251 -9.31 -18.75 -16.80
N ALA A 252 -8.46 -19.78 -16.68
CA ALA A 252 -7.36 -19.82 -15.72
C ALA A 252 -6.28 -18.73 -15.92
N ASN A 253 -6.32 -17.94 -16.99
CA ASN A 253 -5.38 -16.83 -17.16
C ASN A 253 -6.03 -15.66 -17.89
N ASN A 254 -6.09 -14.50 -17.22
CA ASN A 254 -6.26 -13.17 -17.79
C ASN A 254 -5.96 -13.10 -19.31
N VAL A 255 -7.00 -13.18 -20.16
CA VAL A 255 -6.95 -13.16 -21.65
C VAL A 255 -6.01 -14.23 -22.26
N GLY A 256 -6.58 -15.34 -22.71
CA GLY A 256 -5.91 -16.32 -23.60
C GLY A 256 -5.45 -17.64 -22.97
N GLY A 257 -5.75 -17.89 -21.69
CA GLY A 257 -5.52 -19.20 -21.05
C GLY A 257 -6.47 -20.32 -21.52
N GLN A 258 -6.11 -21.57 -21.21
CA GLN A 258 -7.02 -22.70 -21.42
C GLN A 258 -8.23 -22.58 -20.49
N GLU A 259 -9.40 -22.66 -21.10
CA GLU A 259 -10.70 -22.74 -20.46
C GLU A 259 -10.83 -24.09 -19.73
N TRP A 260 -11.29 -24.07 -18.48
CA TRP A 260 -11.65 -25.29 -17.76
C TRP A 260 -13.12 -25.24 -17.32
N VAL A 261 -13.79 -26.39 -17.40
CA VAL A 261 -15.24 -26.51 -17.19
C VAL A 261 -15.50 -27.12 -15.82
N TRP A 262 -16.30 -26.45 -14.98
CA TRP A 262 -16.79 -27.02 -13.73
C TRP A 262 -17.69 -28.23 -13.98
N GLN A 263 -17.28 -29.41 -13.51
CA GLN A 263 -18.09 -30.64 -13.60
C GLN A 263 -18.70 -31.07 -12.25
N GLY A 264 -18.49 -30.29 -11.20
CA GLY A 264 -19.04 -30.59 -9.88
C GLY A 264 -20.51 -30.19 -9.71
N PRO A 265 -21.10 -30.46 -8.53
CA PRO A 265 -22.47 -30.10 -8.21
C PRO A 265 -22.73 -28.58 -8.31
N ALA A 266 -23.94 -28.18 -8.69
CA ALA A 266 -24.31 -26.76 -8.86
C ALA A 266 -24.45 -26.00 -7.52
N ASP A 267 -24.64 -26.74 -6.43
CA ASP A 267 -24.76 -26.29 -5.04
C ASP A 267 -23.42 -26.24 -4.30
N PHE A 268 -22.29 -26.35 -5.02
CA PHE A 268 -20.93 -26.25 -4.48
C PHE A 268 -20.74 -25.05 -3.54
N ALA A 269 -21.40 -23.93 -3.86
CA ALA A 269 -21.34 -22.71 -3.08
C ALA A 269 -22.23 -22.69 -1.81
N GLN A 270 -23.14 -23.65 -1.60
CA GLN A 270 -24.00 -23.68 -0.39
C GLN A 270 -23.23 -23.90 0.92
N HIS A 271 -22.03 -24.48 0.86
CA HIS A 271 -21.11 -24.61 2.00
C HIS A 271 -19.94 -23.62 1.93
N PHE A 272 -19.95 -22.76 0.92
CA PHE A 272 -18.89 -21.81 0.59
C PHE A 272 -19.44 -20.39 0.71
N GLY A 273 -19.14 -19.72 1.81
CA GLY A 273 -19.49 -18.30 1.94
C GLY A 273 -20.94 -18.02 2.33
N SER A 274 -21.67 -18.98 2.93
CA SER A 274 -22.89 -18.64 3.65
C SER A 274 -22.56 -17.75 4.86
N ASP A 275 -22.72 -16.45 4.66
CA ASP A 275 -23.16 -15.49 5.67
C ASP A 275 -22.28 -15.32 6.91
N GLN A 276 -21.01 -15.00 6.69
CA GLN A 276 -20.14 -14.45 7.74
C GLN A 276 -19.60 -13.07 7.32
N GLY A 277 -20.50 -12.20 6.84
CA GLY A 277 -20.28 -10.78 6.54
C GLY A 277 -20.01 -9.93 7.79
N SER A 278 -19.07 -10.37 8.63
CA SER A 278 -18.66 -9.68 9.86
C SER A 278 -17.22 -10.03 10.30
N HIS A 279 -16.43 -10.63 9.40
CA HIS A 279 -15.13 -11.20 9.73
C HIS A 279 -13.95 -10.60 8.93
N ALA A 280 -14.16 -9.68 7.99
CA ALA A 280 -13.12 -9.31 7.03
C ALA A 280 -12.29 -8.06 7.40
N ASN A 281 -12.54 -7.44 8.54
CA ASN A 281 -11.92 -6.18 8.94
C ASN A 281 -12.32 -5.77 10.34
N ARG A 282 -11.34 -5.30 11.10
CA ARG A 282 -11.59 -4.51 12.31
C ARG A 282 -10.50 -3.45 12.43
N ARG A 283 -10.76 -2.47 13.28
CA ARG A 283 -9.80 -1.45 13.67
C ARG A 283 -8.82 -2.04 14.69
N PHE A 284 -7.53 -1.95 14.39
CA PHE A 284 -6.45 -2.43 15.24
C PHE A 284 -5.41 -1.35 15.45
N GLN A 285 -4.73 -1.43 16.60
CA GLN A 285 -3.40 -0.87 16.75
C GLN A 285 -2.41 -1.97 16.39
N CYS A 286 -1.66 -1.77 15.32
CA CYS A 286 -0.59 -2.67 14.89
C CYS A 286 0.78 -2.05 15.19
N ASP A 287 1.66 -2.86 15.78
CA ASP A 287 3.05 -2.54 16.05
C ASP A 287 3.96 -3.72 15.69
N ALA A 288 5.24 -3.67 16.09
CA ALA A 288 6.20 -4.72 15.77
C ALA A 288 5.91 -6.09 16.43
N THR A 289 5.05 -6.14 17.45
CA THR A 289 4.68 -7.36 18.17
C THR A 289 3.41 -8.01 17.61
N GLY A 290 2.69 -7.30 16.74
CA GLY A 290 1.47 -7.76 16.10
C GLY A 290 0.35 -6.73 16.17
N CYS A 291 -0.85 -7.17 15.81
CA CYS A 291 -2.06 -6.35 15.81
C CYS A 291 -2.95 -6.71 16.98
N ARG A 292 -3.38 -5.70 17.75
CA ARG A 292 -4.32 -5.87 18.87
C ARG A 292 -5.47 -4.88 18.79
N ARG A 293 -6.64 -5.30 19.24
CA ARG A 293 -7.80 -4.42 19.32
C ARG A 293 -7.62 -3.46 20.50
N THR A 294 -7.79 -2.17 20.24
CA THR A 294 -7.67 -1.09 21.23
C THR A 294 -8.91 -0.20 21.21
N ASP A 295 -8.89 0.87 21.98
CA ASP A 295 -9.88 1.96 21.90
C ASP A 295 -9.87 2.62 20.51
N GLU A 296 -11.02 3.07 20.03
CA GLU A 296 -11.16 3.63 18.68
C GLU A 296 -10.25 4.82 18.40
N SER A 297 -9.91 5.60 19.43
CA SER A 297 -8.98 6.73 19.32
C SER A 297 -7.54 6.31 19.02
N SER A 298 -7.16 5.05 19.27
CA SER A 298 -5.79 4.58 19.13
C SER A 298 -5.59 3.59 17.98
N VAL A 299 -6.61 3.28 17.18
CA VAL A 299 -6.48 2.32 16.07
C VAL A 299 -5.84 2.96 14.84
N ASN A 300 -4.81 2.33 14.29
CA ASN A 300 -4.07 2.86 13.15
C ASN A 300 -4.22 2.03 11.87
N THR A 301 -4.76 0.81 11.97
CA THR A 301 -4.79 -0.18 10.89
C THR A 301 -6.16 -0.84 10.76
N CYS A 302 -6.62 -1.03 9.54
CA CYS A 302 -7.77 -1.85 9.17
C CYS A 302 -7.27 -3.08 8.42
N LEU A 303 -7.30 -4.25 9.07
CA LEU A 303 -6.80 -5.49 8.45
C LEU A 303 -7.73 -5.96 7.33
N SER A 304 -7.15 -6.53 6.27
CA SER A 304 -7.93 -7.28 5.27
C SER A 304 -8.47 -8.59 5.87
N GLY A 305 -9.36 -9.25 5.13
CA GLY A 305 -9.91 -10.54 5.56
C GLY A 305 -8.86 -11.63 5.72
N CYS A 306 -7.84 -11.66 4.85
CA CYS A 306 -6.78 -12.66 4.94
C CYS A 306 -5.93 -12.41 6.18
N ASP A 307 -5.52 -11.16 6.39
CA ASP A 307 -4.66 -10.83 7.51
C ASP A 307 -5.38 -10.96 8.84
N TYR A 308 -6.65 -10.56 8.93
CA TYR A 308 -7.44 -10.84 10.12
C TYR A 308 -7.49 -12.36 10.41
N CYS A 309 -7.78 -13.17 9.39
CA CYS A 309 -7.92 -14.62 9.57
C CYS A 309 -6.59 -15.28 9.99
N THR A 310 -5.48 -14.89 9.38
CA THR A 310 -4.18 -15.51 9.63
C THR A 310 -3.51 -14.99 10.90
N THR A 311 -3.59 -13.68 11.15
CA THR A 311 -2.89 -13.05 12.28
C THR A 311 -3.71 -13.05 13.56
N VAL A 312 -5.02 -12.76 13.48
CA VAL A 312 -5.88 -12.63 14.66
C VAL A 312 -6.50 -13.96 15.05
N LEU A 313 -6.95 -14.76 14.07
CA LEU A 313 -7.53 -16.08 14.36
C LEU A 313 -6.47 -17.20 14.40
N GLY A 314 -5.22 -16.90 14.00
CA GLY A 314 -4.13 -17.87 14.00
C GLY A 314 -4.36 -19.05 13.05
N LYS A 315 -5.14 -18.84 12.00
CA LYS A 315 -5.51 -19.87 11.03
C LYS A 315 -4.54 -19.86 9.85
N ALA A 316 -4.33 -21.01 9.23
CA ALA A 316 -3.47 -21.09 8.05
C ALA A 316 -4.19 -20.44 6.84
N PRO A 317 -3.46 -19.78 5.91
CA PRO A 317 -4.06 -19.14 4.73
C PRO A 317 -4.88 -20.11 3.86
N ASP A 318 -4.53 -21.38 3.87
CA ASP A 318 -5.16 -22.48 3.14
C ASP A 318 -6.25 -23.22 3.92
N SER A 319 -6.52 -22.81 5.16
CA SER A 319 -7.61 -23.36 5.95
C SER A 319 -8.96 -23.00 5.33
N ASN A 320 -9.98 -23.85 5.52
CA ASN A 320 -11.34 -23.60 5.02
C ASN A 320 -11.90 -22.25 5.49
N GLU A 321 -11.45 -21.76 6.65
CA GLU A 321 -11.84 -20.47 7.21
C GLU A 321 -11.21 -19.28 6.48
N CYS A 322 -9.93 -19.37 6.08
CA CYS A 322 -9.17 -18.25 5.50
C CYS A 322 -9.06 -18.29 3.97
N ILE A 323 -9.22 -19.45 3.35
CA ILE A 323 -8.94 -19.63 1.92
C ILE A 323 -9.82 -18.75 1.04
N LYS A 324 -11.03 -18.42 1.53
CA LYS A 324 -11.97 -17.45 0.95
C LYS A 324 -11.56 -15.97 1.10
N TYR A 325 -10.40 -15.69 1.67
CA TYR A 325 -9.81 -14.36 1.80
C TYR A 325 -8.35 -14.32 1.35
N CYS A 326 -7.63 -15.44 1.41
CA CYS A 326 -6.18 -15.41 1.22
C CYS A 326 -5.73 -15.77 -0.19
N CYS A 327 -6.54 -16.47 -0.97
CA CYS A 327 -6.19 -16.83 -2.35
C CYS A 327 -4.76 -17.40 -2.52
N PRO A 328 -4.36 -18.46 -1.78
CA PRO A 328 -2.95 -18.81 -1.61
C PRO A 328 -2.28 -19.54 -2.80
N ASP A 329 -2.89 -19.60 -3.98
CA ASP A 329 -2.42 -20.33 -5.17
C ASP A 329 -2.11 -21.82 -4.91
N ILE A 330 -3.11 -22.54 -4.41
CA ILE A 330 -3.00 -23.96 -4.08
C ILE A 330 -4.12 -24.79 -4.70
N TRP A 331 -3.91 -26.10 -4.70
CA TRP A 331 -4.96 -27.07 -4.99
C TRP A 331 -5.62 -27.55 -3.69
N VAL A 332 -6.94 -27.43 -3.60
CA VAL A 332 -7.75 -28.02 -2.53
C VAL A 332 -8.74 -29.02 -3.09
N ARG A 333 -9.02 -30.08 -2.33
CA ARG A 333 -10.04 -31.07 -2.69
C ARG A 333 -11.33 -30.80 -1.93
N TYR A 334 -12.43 -30.61 -2.64
CA TYR A 334 -13.77 -30.53 -2.07
C TYR A 334 -14.62 -31.68 -2.58
N SER A 335 -15.15 -32.48 -1.65
CA SER A 335 -15.96 -33.66 -1.98
C SER A 335 -15.31 -34.59 -3.02
N GLY A 336 -13.97 -34.70 -3.00
CA GLY A 336 -13.17 -35.50 -3.93
C GLY A 336 -12.68 -34.78 -5.19
N TYR A 337 -13.23 -33.61 -5.53
CA TYR A 337 -12.87 -32.85 -6.73
C TYR A 337 -11.73 -31.85 -6.44
N PRO A 338 -10.65 -31.86 -7.23
CA PRO A 338 -9.56 -30.89 -7.09
C PRO A 338 -10.00 -29.53 -7.63
N TYR A 339 -9.62 -28.48 -6.91
CA TYR A 339 -9.91 -27.08 -7.23
C TYR A 339 -8.67 -26.24 -7.01
N GLN A 340 -8.33 -25.36 -7.95
CA GLN A 340 -7.19 -24.46 -7.83
C GLN A 340 -7.64 -23.07 -7.37
N TYR A 341 -7.05 -22.58 -6.28
CA TYR A 341 -7.19 -21.20 -5.80
C TYR A 341 -6.20 -20.25 -6.47
N ASP A 342 -6.14 -20.29 -7.79
CA ASP A 342 -5.41 -19.32 -8.59
C ASP A 342 -6.25 -18.05 -8.83
N SER A 343 -5.76 -17.15 -9.68
CA SER A 343 -6.47 -15.92 -10.05
C SER A 343 -7.88 -16.14 -10.58
N ALA A 344 -8.11 -17.24 -11.32
CA ALA A 344 -9.42 -17.55 -11.88
C ALA A 344 -10.31 -18.20 -10.83
N GLY A 345 -9.74 -19.07 -9.99
CA GLY A 345 -10.47 -19.69 -8.89
C GLY A 345 -10.97 -18.68 -7.87
N CYS A 346 -10.14 -17.73 -7.48
CA CYS A 346 -10.56 -16.68 -6.55
C CYS A 346 -11.69 -15.80 -7.11
N ARG A 347 -11.61 -15.42 -8.39
CA ARG A 347 -12.68 -14.66 -9.06
C ARG A 347 -13.96 -15.47 -9.21
N ALA A 348 -13.85 -16.73 -9.60
CA ALA A 348 -14.95 -17.67 -9.80
C ALA A 348 -15.85 -17.80 -8.57
N LEU A 349 -15.26 -17.76 -7.38
CA LEU A 349 -15.97 -17.97 -6.13
C LEU A 349 -16.54 -16.69 -5.52
N GLY A 350 -16.37 -15.53 -6.17
CA GLY A 350 -16.68 -14.23 -5.56
C GLY A 350 -15.93 -14.01 -4.24
N VAL A 351 -14.84 -14.76 -4.05
CA VAL A 351 -13.98 -14.76 -2.88
C VAL A 351 -13.30 -13.40 -2.88
N GLN A 352 -13.79 -12.52 -2.00
CA GLN A 352 -13.35 -11.15 -1.70
C GLN A 352 -14.09 -9.95 -2.34
N GLN A 353 -14.73 -10.07 -3.50
CA GLN A 353 -15.51 -8.95 -4.07
C GLN A 353 -16.65 -8.45 -3.14
N GLY A 354 -17.12 -9.31 -2.23
CA GLY A 354 -18.23 -9.01 -1.31
C GLY A 354 -17.84 -8.85 0.16
N THR A 355 -16.57 -8.62 0.52
CA THR A 355 -16.24 -8.35 1.94
C THR A 355 -16.56 -6.91 2.35
N ASP A 356 -16.93 -6.70 3.60
CA ASP A 356 -17.17 -5.36 4.16
C ASP A 356 -15.94 -4.45 3.96
N PHE A 357 -14.75 -5.03 4.03
CA PHE A 357 -13.49 -4.33 3.79
C PHE A 357 -13.38 -3.84 2.36
N THR A 358 -13.45 -4.76 1.39
CA THR A 358 -13.37 -4.47 -0.04
C THR A 358 -14.44 -3.47 -0.46
N ALA A 359 -15.69 -3.67 -0.06
CA ALA A 359 -16.79 -2.77 -0.42
C ALA A 359 -16.58 -1.35 0.15
N THR A 360 -16.18 -1.25 1.42
CA THR A 360 -15.99 0.06 2.07
C THR A 360 -14.76 0.76 1.52
N LEU A 361 -13.65 0.04 1.36
CA LEU A 361 -12.43 0.62 0.80
C LEU A 361 -12.64 1.05 -0.65
N ASN A 362 -13.30 0.24 -1.50
CA ASN A 362 -13.62 0.62 -2.88
C ASN A 362 -14.56 1.83 -2.98
N ALA A 363 -15.40 2.09 -1.97
CA ALA A 363 -16.23 3.29 -1.93
C ALA A 363 -15.41 4.58 -1.82
N TYR A 364 -14.22 4.52 -1.21
CA TYR A 364 -13.31 5.66 -1.04
C TYR A 364 -12.11 5.60 -2.01
N CYS A 365 -11.74 4.40 -2.46
CA CYS A 365 -10.45 4.13 -3.12
C CYS A 365 -10.63 3.14 -4.27
N LYS A 366 -11.36 3.56 -5.31
CA LYS A 366 -11.81 2.72 -6.45
C LYS A 366 -10.73 2.00 -7.25
N HIS A 367 -9.47 2.41 -7.11
CA HIS A 367 -8.35 1.90 -7.91
C HIS A 367 -7.24 1.30 -7.03
N VAL A 368 -7.59 0.85 -5.83
CA VAL A 368 -6.68 0.19 -4.91
C VAL A 368 -6.94 -1.31 -4.94
N TYR A 369 -5.89 -2.13 -4.94
CA TYR A 369 -6.00 -3.57 -4.71
C TYR A 369 -6.47 -3.84 -3.28
N THR A 370 -7.71 -4.23 -3.10
CA THR A 370 -8.31 -4.60 -1.82
C THR A 370 -8.21 -6.09 -1.52
N TYR A 371 -7.89 -6.90 -2.53
CA TYR A 371 -7.65 -8.32 -2.40
C TYR A 371 -6.74 -8.91 -3.49
N ALA A 372 -6.18 -10.09 -3.22
CA ALA A 372 -5.33 -10.79 -4.17
C ALA A 372 -6.11 -11.16 -5.43
N TYR A 373 -5.51 -10.93 -6.60
CA TYR A 373 -6.13 -11.19 -7.91
C TYR A 373 -7.36 -10.34 -8.25
N GLU A 374 -7.58 -9.22 -7.56
CA GLU A 374 -8.51 -8.18 -8.02
C GLU A 374 -8.22 -7.81 -9.47
N ASP A 375 -9.27 -7.45 -10.21
CA ASP A 375 -9.18 -7.26 -11.64
C ASP A 375 -8.33 -6.05 -12.04
N ARG A 376 -8.16 -5.89 -13.36
CA ARG A 376 -7.21 -4.94 -13.99
C ARG A 376 -7.55 -3.46 -13.75
N THR A 377 -8.46 -3.15 -12.82
CA THR A 377 -8.89 -1.79 -12.50
C THR A 377 -7.98 -1.05 -11.52
N SER A 378 -7.05 -1.78 -10.90
CA SER A 378 -6.11 -1.26 -9.90
C SER A 378 -4.64 -1.31 -10.33
N THR A 379 -4.32 -1.92 -11.50
CA THR A 379 -2.97 -1.84 -12.09
C THR A 379 -2.90 -0.75 -13.14
N PHE A 380 -1.91 0.11 -13.00
CA PHE A 380 -1.58 1.18 -13.92
C PHE A 380 -0.28 0.89 -14.65
N GLN A 381 -0.11 1.51 -15.80
CA GLN A 381 1.02 1.24 -16.69
C GLN A 381 1.46 2.53 -17.37
N CYS A 382 2.77 2.74 -17.51
CA CYS A 382 3.31 3.84 -18.28
C CYS A 382 4.65 3.46 -18.92
N ASP A 383 5.16 4.29 -19.82
CA ASP A 383 6.54 4.15 -20.32
C ASP A 383 7.53 4.28 -19.16
N ASP A 384 8.64 3.53 -19.17
CA ASP A 384 9.62 3.58 -18.07
C ASP A 384 10.49 4.85 -18.07
N THR A 385 10.36 5.71 -19.06
CA THR A 385 11.11 6.97 -19.16
C THR A 385 10.53 8.08 -18.27
N VAL A 386 9.44 7.80 -17.58
CA VAL A 386 8.73 8.75 -16.71
C VAL A 386 9.35 8.84 -15.32
N THR A 387 9.11 9.99 -14.71
CA THR A 387 9.34 10.24 -13.29
C THR A 387 8.13 9.72 -12.51
N MET A 388 8.35 8.84 -11.53
CA MET A 388 7.31 8.43 -10.59
C MET A 388 7.28 9.39 -9.40
N GLN A 389 6.09 9.75 -8.92
CA GLN A 389 5.90 10.49 -7.67
C GLN A 389 5.03 9.70 -6.71
N ILE A 390 5.54 9.50 -5.50
CA ILE A 390 4.84 8.88 -4.38
C ILE A 390 4.61 9.98 -3.34
N MET A 391 3.35 10.24 -3.00
CA MET A 391 2.92 11.42 -2.26
C MET A 391 2.23 11.04 -0.95
N ALA A 392 2.64 11.70 0.13
CA ALA A 392 1.89 11.74 1.38
C ALA A 392 1.08 13.05 1.43
N CYS A 393 -0.19 12.95 1.84
CA CYS A 393 -1.18 14.02 1.77
C CYS A 393 -1.28 14.65 0.36
N PRO A 394 -1.48 13.86 -0.71
CA PRO A 394 -1.62 14.43 -2.05
C PRO A 394 -2.74 15.48 -2.12
N ASP A 395 -2.65 16.38 -3.09
CA ASP A 395 -3.73 17.34 -3.33
C ASP A 395 -4.99 16.60 -3.80
N THR A 396 -6.13 16.89 -3.20
CA THR A 396 -7.42 16.34 -3.60
C THR A 396 -7.81 16.66 -5.05
N ALA A 397 -7.23 17.70 -5.64
CA ALA A 397 -7.40 18.00 -7.07
C ALA A 397 -6.67 17.01 -7.99
N ASP A 398 -5.63 16.34 -7.50
CA ASP A 398 -4.83 15.37 -8.25
C ASP A 398 -5.42 13.95 -8.19
N PHE A 399 -6.31 13.68 -7.24
CA PHE A 399 -6.88 12.36 -6.98
C PHE A 399 -8.38 12.50 -6.72
N PRO A 400 -9.24 12.26 -7.73
CA PRO A 400 -10.69 12.32 -7.51
C PRO A 400 -11.09 11.22 -6.51
N THR A 401 -11.37 11.62 -5.28
CA THR A 401 -11.69 10.74 -4.14
C THR A 401 -13.09 10.13 -4.23
N SER A 402 -13.90 10.53 -5.21
CA SER A 402 -15.24 10.01 -5.42
C SER A 402 -15.79 10.49 -6.76
N GLY A 403 -16.03 9.56 -7.68
CA GLY A 403 -16.81 9.79 -8.90
C GLY A 403 -17.73 8.62 -9.14
#